data_AF-A0A1E7F7J8-F1
#
_entry.id   AF-A0A1E7F7J8-F1
#
_cell.length_a   1.000
_cell.length_b   1.000
_cell.length_c   1.000
_cell.angle_alpha   90.00
_cell.angle_beta   90.00
_cell.angle_gamma   90.00
#
_symmetry.space_group_name_H-M   'P 1'
#
loop_
_entity.id
_entity.type
_entity.pdbx_description
1 polymer ?
#
loop_
_entity_poly.entity_id
_entity_poly.type
_entity_poly.pdbx_seq_one_letter_code
_entity_poly.pdbx_strand_id
1 'polypeptide(L)'
;MFYSSATSTSCSISSSTPSTSSSSSYKRPFSSAIAWEHYEDENNHDYLNNYLDNVNRNNQTTSITAVESQSQLQQKSTYNNKINPTTAITTTTTTTTSRFACGSDQHEDELDEDLPPPLPEPKYTVHKRVLPTTLTAFSSKRGKQFLMEAFAGGTAESYWNLTEHFVNQSDPAFCGVTTLLMCLNALCIDPNIRWRGGWRFYGSEDVLLDRCCFSAERIRRKGIVMEDFTRLGRCHGLTIDLKRPTTSSNNNHTSYSHSSQSDIRSILSDTISKHKPILVVSFSRTALHQTGDGHFSPVGAYHEDSDTVLVLDVARFKYAPYWVSVPDLYMSMQEKDCVTKKPRGWFRLSPPKYHECLHDDHGQENRLPVEFVPKMGEPDLCPLGAIKVHFCKGNPDATRSRRKRRSSIL
;
A
#
# COMPACT_ATOMS: atom_id res chain seq x y z
N MET A 1 20.52 -49.27 -1.63
CA MET A 1 21.11 -50.61 -1.75
C MET A 1 20.31 -51.57 -0.88
N PHE A 2 19.88 -52.68 -1.50
CA PHE A 2 19.20 -53.90 -1.01
C PHE A 2 17.82 -53.72 -0.32
N TYR A 3 16.67 -54.08 -0.93
CA TYR A 3 16.10 -55.32 -1.53
C TYR A 3 15.30 -56.20 -0.55
N SER A 4 14.01 -56.41 -0.86
CA SER A 4 13.28 -57.69 -0.83
C SER A 4 11.88 -57.47 -1.44
N SER A 5 11.66 -57.73 -2.75
CA SER A 5 10.98 -58.90 -3.37
C SER A 5 9.59 -59.22 -2.82
N ALA A 6 8.45 -59.08 -3.51
CA ALA A 6 7.97 -59.51 -4.85
C ALA A 6 7.36 -60.94 -4.88
N THR A 7 6.12 -61.03 -5.40
CA THR A 7 5.48 -62.05 -6.28
C THR A 7 3.95 -61.93 -6.10
N SER A 8 3.02 -61.77 -7.06
CA SER A 8 2.83 -61.97 -8.51
C SER A 8 1.87 -63.14 -8.81
N THR A 9 0.75 -62.86 -9.48
CA THR A 9 0.00 -63.70 -10.46
C THR A 9 -1.32 -62.97 -10.79
N SER A 10 -1.91 -62.93 -11.99
CA SER A 10 -1.52 -63.12 -13.40
C SER A 10 -2.80 -62.99 -14.26
N CYS A 11 -2.72 -62.22 -15.36
CA CYS A 11 -3.28 -62.54 -16.71
C CYS A 11 -4.81 -62.49 -16.96
N SER A 12 -5.37 -62.11 -18.13
CA SER A 12 -4.87 -61.58 -19.42
C SER A 12 -6.03 -61.47 -20.47
N ILE A 13 -5.91 -60.54 -21.45
CA ILE A 13 -6.36 -60.59 -22.89
C ILE A 13 -7.90 -60.41 -23.17
N SER A 14 -8.47 -59.78 -24.22
CA SER A 14 -8.14 -59.35 -25.62
C SER A 14 -9.14 -58.24 -26.07
N SER A 15 -8.74 -57.12 -26.68
CA SER A 15 -8.61 -56.77 -28.12
C SER A 15 -9.87 -56.79 -29.02
N SER A 16 -10.25 -55.63 -29.61
CA SER A 16 -10.35 -55.44 -31.07
C SER A 16 -10.80 -54.01 -31.48
N THR A 17 -10.06 -53.43 -32.43
CA THR A 17 -10.40 -52.28 -33.30
C THR A 17 -10.83 -52.78 -34.69
N PRO A 18 -11.51 -51.98 -35.54
CA PRO A 18 -10.83 -51.22 -36.62
C PRO A 18 -11.51 -49.87 -36.99
N SER A 19 -10.77 -48.77 -37.19
CA SER A 19 -10.23 -48.19 -38.45
C SER A 19 -11.03 -47.03 -39.09
N THR A 20 -10.45 -45.83 -38.96
CA THR A 20 -10.22 -44.75 -39.96
C THR A 20 -11.36 -44.13 -40.79
N SER A 21 -11.55 -42.81 -40.65
CA SER A 21 -11.39 -41.88 -41.78
C SER A 21 -11.09 -40.45 -41.28
N SER A 22 -10.26 -39.76 -42.05
CA SER A 22 -9.64 -38.47 -41.79
C SER A 22 -10.47 -37.28 -42.29
N SER A 23 -10.50 -36.18 -41.55
CA SER A 23 -10.45 -34.84 -42.16
C SER A 23 -9.92 -33.80 -41.17
N SER A 24 -9.09 -32.90 -41.70
CA SER A 24 -8.37 -31.85 -41.00
C SER A 24 -9.24 -30.63 -40.72
N SER A 25 -9.11 -30.01 -39.54
CA SER A 25 -9.25 -28.56 -39.38
C SER A 25 -8.59 -28.07 -38.09
N TYR A 26 -8.08 -26.85 -38.15
CA TYR A 26 -7.16 -26.19 -37.24
C TYR A 26 -7.70 -25.92 -35.81
N LYS A 27 -6.78 -25.92 -34.85
CA LYS A 27 -6.97 -25.45 -33.45
C LYS A 27 -7.13 -23.92 -33.39
N ARG A 28 -8.06 -23.43 -32.56
CA ARG A 28 -7.80 -22.53 -31.39
C ARG A 28 -9.06 -22.39 -30.49
N PRO A 29 -8.90 -22.05 -29.20
CA PRO A 29 -9.85 -22.43 -28.15
C PRO A 29 -10.52 -21.23 -27.41
N PHE A 30 -11.53 -21.58 -26.59
CA PHE A 30 -12.13 -20.84 -25.47
C PHE A 30 -12.91 -19.54 -25.75
N SER A 31 -14.24 -19.69 -25.81
CA SER A 31 -15.20 -18.69 -25.33
C SER A 31 -15.96 -19.36 -24.18
N SER A 32 -15.84 -18.82 -22.96
CA SER A 32 -16.73 -19.17 -21.86
C SER A 32 -17.32 -17.88 -21.29
N ALA A 33 -18.41 -17.44 -21.91
CA ALA A 33 -19.46 -16.76 -21.19
C ALA A 33 -20.15 -17.83 -20.33
N ILE A 34 -20.03 -17.74 -19.00
CA ILE A 34 -20.90 -18.47 -18.08
C ILE A 34 -21.49 -17.45 -17.11
N ALA A 35 -22.80 -17.59 -16.98
CA ALA A 35 -23.75 -16.69 -16.35
C ALA A 35 -23.50 -16.50 -14.85
N TRP A 36 -23.79 -15.28 -14.40
CA TRP A 36 -23.97 -14.95 -12.99
C TRP A 36 -25.37 -15.40 -12.59
N GLU A 37 -25.48 -16.45 -11.76
CA GLU A 37 -26.74 -16.79 -11.11
C GLU A 37 -26.98 -15.86 -9.91
N HIS A 38 -28.24 -15.44 -9.82
CA HIS A 38 -28.81 -14.48 -8.89
C HIS A 38 -28.67 -14.91 -7.43
N TYR A 39 -28.24 -13.97 -6.58
CA TYR A 39 -28.57 -13.96 -5.16
C TYR A 39 -29.62 -12.86 -4.97
N GLU A 40 -30.89 -13.21 -5.14
CA GLU A 40 -31.99 -12.49 -4.53
C GLU A 40 -32.42 -13.28 -3.29
N ASP A 41 -32.45 -12.62 -2.14
CA ASP A 41 -33.28 -13.07 -1.03
C ASP A 41 -34.00 -11.83 -0.48
N GLU A 42 -35.32 -11.93 -0.53
CA GLU A 42 -36.31 -10.89 -0.29
C GLU A 42 -36.34 -10.46 1.19
N ASN A 43 -36.87 -9.26 1.43
CA ASN A 43 -37.05 -8.56 2.72
C ASN A 43 -35.87 -7.70 3.17
N ASN A 44 -35.77 -6.49 2.60
CA ASN A 44 -35.79 -5.22 3.36
C ASN A 44 -35.71 -4.01 2.40
N HIS A 45 -36.75 -3.78 1.59
CA HIS A 45 -36.70 -2.79 0.49
C HIS A 45 -37.08 -1.34 0.85
N ASP A 46 -37.38 -1.03 2.12
CA ASP A 46 -37.93 0.28 2.49
C ASP A 46 -36.93 1.30 3.05
N TYR A 47 -35.71 0.90 3.44
CA TYR A 47 -34.74 1.83 4.04
C TYR A 47 -33.73 2.44 3.05
N LEU A 48 -33.46 1.81 1.90
CA LEU A 48 -32.43 2.28 0.96
C LEU A 48 -32.97 3.27 -0.09
N ASN A 49 -34.24 3.16 -0.47
CA ASN A 49 -34.84 3.99 -1.53
C ASN A 49 -35.03 5.46 -1.09
N ASN A 50 -35.28 5.71 0.20
CA ASN A 50 -35.46 7.08 0.72
C ASN A 50 -34.17 7.92 0.75
N TYR A 51 -32.99 7.29 0.68
CA TYR A 51 -31.71 8.01 0.66
C TYR A 51 -31.29 8.39 -0.76
N LEU A 52 -31.55 7.53 -1.75
CA LEU A 52 -31.18 7.76 -3.16
C LEU A 52 -32.12 8.75 -3.87
N ASP A 53 -33.39 8.82 -3.47
CA ASP A 53 -34.37 9.73 -4.10
C ASP A 53 -34.18 11.21 -3.70
N ASN A 54 -33.52 11.49 -2.57
CA ASN A 54 -33.25 12.87 -2.14
C ASN A 54 -31.99 13.49 -2.77
N VAL A 55 -31.10 12.68 -3.35
CA VAL A 55 -29.85 13.16 -3.99
C VAL A 55 -30.06 13.46 -5.48
N ASN A 56 -31.08 12.88 -6.12
CA ASN A 56 -31.33 13.02 -7.56
C ASN A 56 -32.33 14.13 -7.97
N ARG A 57 -32.83 14.95 -7.03
CA ARG A 57 -33.79 16.03 -7.35
C ARG A 57 -33.18 17.37 -7.78
N ASN A 58 -31.86 17.53 -7.78
CA ASN A 58 -31.23 18.84 -8.02
C ASN A 58 -30.35 18.96 -9.27
N ASN A 59 -30.47 18.08 -10.28
CA ASN A 59 -29.78 18.30 -11.57
C ASN A 59 -30.59 17.79 -12.76
N GLN A 60 -31.58 18.58 -13.19
CA GLN A 60 -32.06 18.56 -14.57
C GLN A 60 -32.21 19.99 -15.06
N THR A 61 -31.41 20.34 -16.07
CA THR A 61 -31.64 21.18 -17.26
C THR A 61 -30.24 21.63 -17.67
N THR A 62 -29.60 21.13 -18.74
CA THR A 62 -29.89 21.53 -20.12
C THR A 62 -29.14 20.58 -21.07
N SER A 63 -29.83 20.07 -22.08
CA SER A 63 -29.29 19.33 -23.22
C SER A 63 -28.94 20.28 -24.37
N ILE A 64 -27.96 19.95 -25.23
CA ILE A 64 -28.07 19.90 -26.71
C ILE A 64 -26.71 19.75 -27.44
N THR A 65 -26.70 18.76 -28.35
CA THR A 65 -25.89 18.47 -29.56
C THR A 65 -24.42 18.07 -29.51
N ALA A 66 -24.20 16.84 -29.99
CA ALA A 66 -22.98 16.28 -30.54
C ALA A 66 -22.70 16.79 -31.96
N VAL A 67 -21.42 16.97 -32.29
CA VAL A 67 -20.91 17.00 -33.67
C VAL A 67 -19.63 16.16 -33.72
N GLU A 68 -19.63 15.18 -34.62
CA GLU A 68 -18.49 14.33 -34.97
C GLU A 68 -17.46 15.10 -35.81
N SER A 69 -16.17 14.84 -35.58
CA SER A 69 -15.15 14.97 -36.62
C SER A 69 -13.98 14.03 -36.36
N GLN A 70 -13.81 13.07 -37.27
CA GLN A 70 -12.67 12.19 -37.38
C GLN A 70 -11.44 12.94 -37.93
N SER A 71 -10.25 12.66 -37.39
CA SER A 71 -9.03 12.60 -38.21
C SER A 71 -7.98 11.72 -37.53
N GLN A 72 -7.49 10.76 -38.31
CA GLN A 72 -6.49 9.74 -37.98
C GLN A 72 -5.09 10.34 -37.83
N LEU A 73 -4.20 9.66 -37.08
CA LEU A 73 -2.84 9.33 -37.53
C LEU A 73 -2.26 8.20 -36.66
N GLN A 74 -2.02 7.06 -37.29
CA GLN A 74 -1.28 5.91 -36.78
C GLN A 74 0.22 6.22 -36.75
N GLN A 75 0.94 5.74 -35.72
CA GLN A 75 2.27 5.18 -35.92
C GLN A 75 2.60 4.16 -34.81
N LYS A 76 2.80 2.91 -35.24
CA LYS A 76 3.39 1.80 -34.49
C LYS A 76 4.91 1.95 -34.49
N SER A 77 5.58 1.69 -33.38
CA SER A 77 6.99 1.29 -33.39
C SER A 77 7.20 0.05 -32.52
N THR A 78 7.42 -1.07 -33.18
CA THR A 78 7.93 -2.33 -32.63
C THR A 78 9.45 -2.23 -32.59
N TYR A 79 10.10 -2.58 -31.47
CA TYR A 79 11.54 -2.87 -31.48
C TYR A 79 11.81 -4.18 -30.73
N ASN A 80 12.13 -5.21 -31.51
CA ASN A 80 12.85 -6.41 -31.09
C ASN A 80 14.35 -6.14 -31.21
N ASN A 81 15.18 -6.73 -30.35
CA ASN A 81 16.54 -7.11 -30.75
C ASN A 81 17.04 -8.34 -29.99
N LYS A 82 17.53 -9.31 -30.78
CA LYS A 82 18.30 -10.49 -30.38
C LYS A 82 19.80 -10.16 -30.39
N ILE A 83 20.55 -10.94 -29.62
CA ILE A 83 21.95 -10.80 -29.20
C ILE A 83 22.92 -11.52 -30.16
N ASN A 84 24.15 -10.99 -30.35
CA ASN A 84 25.49 -11.65 -30.25
C ASN A 84 26.58 -10.92 -31.11
N PRO A 85 27.91 -11.09 -30.89
CA PRO A 85 28.69 -10.58 -29.75
C PRO A 85 30.02 -9.88 -30.19
N THR A 86 30.80 -9.44 -29.19
CA THR A 86 32.26 -9.12 -29.24
C THR A 86 32.67 -7.69 -29.63
N THR A 87 32.92 -6.84 -28.63
CA THR A 87 34.09 -5.93 -28.61
C THR A 87 34.42 -5.59 -27.14
N ALA A 88 35.70 -5.65 -26.79
CA ALA A 88 36.24 -5.46 -25.45
C ALA A 88 35.87 -4.10 -24.84
N ILE A 89 35.49 -4.10 -23.55
CA ILE A 89 35.29 -2.88 -22.77
C ILE A 89 36.20 -2.93 -21.54
N THR A 90 37.09 -1.95 -21.50
CA THR A 90 38.00 -1.57 -20.44
C THR A 90 37.25 -1.39 -19.12
N THR A 91 37.73 -2.11 -18.09
CA THR A 91 37.31 -2.01 -16.70
C THR A 91 37.46 -0.56 -16.22
N THR A 92 36.34 0.14 -16.03
CA THR A 92 36.32 1.42 -15.33
C THR A 92 35.65 1.18 -13.99
N THR A 93 36.46 1.23 -12.93
CA THR A 93 36.07 1.05 -11.54
C THR A 93 35.12 2.18 -11.13
N THR A 94 33.81 1.90 -11.05
CA THR A 94 32.84 2.83 -10.44
C THR A 94 33.08 2.87 -8.94
N THR A 95 33.63 3.98 -8.48
CA THR A 95 33.82 4.31 -7.07
C THR A 95 32.45 4.59 -6.45
N THR A 96 32.04 3.78 -5.49
CA THR A 96 30.79 3.94 -4.73
C THR A 96 30.88 5.20 -3.88
N THR A 97 30.26 6.29 -4.31
CA THR A 97 30.13 7.50 -3.49
C THR A 97 29.15 7.26 -2.35
N SER A 98 29.62 7.51 -1.13
CA SER A 98 28.87 7.43 0.13
C SER A 98 27.58 8.25 0.06
N ARG A 99 26.43 7.57 0.23
CA ARG A 99 25.12 8.18 0.43
C ARG A 99 25.08 8.82 1.83
N PHE A 100 24.55 10.03 1.92
CA PHE A 100 24.50 10.87 3.12
C PHE A 100 24.17 10.10 4.42
N ALA A 101 24.97 10.35 5.47
CA ALA A 101 24.76 9.82 6.81
C ALA A 101 23.48 10.42 7.43
N CYS A 102 22.38 9.67 7.36
CA CYS A 102 21.19 9.96 8.15
C CYS A 102 21.41 9.49 9.59
N GLY A 103 21.91 10.39 10.44
CA GLY A 103 22.05 10.18 11.88
C GLY A 103 23.24 9.28 12.21
N SER A 104 24.15 9.79 13.04
CA SER A 104 25.43 9.17 13.38
C SER A 104 25.36 7.96 14.32
N ASP A 105 24.28 7.18 14.30
CA ASP A 105 24.20 5.94 15.07
C ASP A 105 23.83 4.78 14.14
N GLN A 106 24.90 4.11 13.70
CA GLN A 106 24.97 2.72 13.25
C GLN A 106 23.85 2.24 12.31
N HIS A 107 24.07 2.38 11.01
CA HIS A 107 23.99 1.29 10.04
C HIS A 107 24.56 1.88 8.75
N GLU A 108 25.86 1.69 8.55
CA GLU A 108 26.40 1.65 7.19
C GLU A 108 25.51 0.67 6.42
N ASP A 109 25.05 1.04 5.22
CA ASP A 109 24.35 0.10 4.35
C ASP A 109 25.17 -1.20 4.36
N GLU A 110 24.62 -2.27 4.94
CA GLU A 110 25.20 -3.60 4.79
C GLU A 110 25.44 -3.76 3.30
N LEU A 111 26.69 -3.97 2.92
CA LEU A 111 27.06 -4.16 1.52
C LEU A 111 26.16 -5.27 0.96
N ASP A 112 25.78 -5.17 -0.31
CA ASP A 112 24.85 -6.14 -0.92
C ASP A 112 25.30 -7.62 -0.73
N GLU A 113 26.60 -7.84 -0.47
CA GLU A 113 27.22 -9.12 -0.11
C GLU A 113 26.75 -9.73 1.23
N ASP A 114 26.26 -8.93 2.18
CA ASP A 114 25.77 -9.38 3.50
C ASP A 114 24.25 -9.64 3.52
N LEU A 115 23.58 -9.47 2.39
CA LEU A 115 22.15 -9.72 2.28
C LEU A 115 21.87 -11.22 2.14
N PRO A 116 20.84 -11.77 2.82
CA PRO A 116 20.48 -13.18 2.66
C PRO A 116 20.14 -13.46 1.19
N PRO A 117 20.26 -14.71 0.72
CA PRO A 117 19.95 -15.04 -0.65
C PRO A 117 18.49 -14.69 -0.98
N PRO A 118 18.16 -14.40 -2.25
CA PRO A 118 16.79 -14.23 -2.69
C PRO A 118 15.91 -15.43 -2.29
N LEU A 119 14.60 -15.18 -2.14
CA LEU A 119 13.64 -16.25 -1.88
C LEU A 119 13.65 -17.26 -3.05
N PRO A 120 13.50 -18.57 -2.76
CA PRO A 120 13.48 -19.58 -3.81
C PRO A 120 12.26 -19.41 -4.73
N GLU A 121 12.43 -19.80 -5.99
CA GLU A 121 11.35 -19.81 -6.99
C GLU A 121 10.14 -20.64 -6.50
N PRO A 122 8.91 -20.13 -6.69
CA PRO A 122 7.72 -20.82 -6.22
C PRO A 122 7.48 -22.12 -7.01
N LYS A 123 7.12 -23.19 -6.30
CA LYS A 123 6.76 -24.48 -6.93
C LYS A 123 5.34 -24.54 -7.49
N TYR A 124 4.49 -23.60 -7.09
CA TYR A 124 3.08 -23.52 -7.48
C TYR A 124 2.58 -22.08 -7.42
N THR A 125 1.53 -21.79 -8.18
CA THR A 125 0.85 -20.50 -8.18
C THR A 125 -0.34 -20.51 -7.24
N VAL A 126 -0.70 -19.36 -6.66
CA VAL A 126 -1.88 -19.21 -5.79
C VAL A 126 -2.66 -17.98 -6.23
N HIS A 127 -3.99 -18.11 -6.34
CA HIS A 127 -4.89 -16.99 -6.61
C HIS A 127 -5.68 -16.64 -5.35
N LYS A 128 -5.23 -15.60 -4.63
CA LYS A 128 -5.80 -15.14 -3.35
C LYS A 128 -5.80 -16.21 -2.25
N ARG A 129 -6.14 -15.81 -1.04
CA ARG A 129 -6.33 -16.70 0.11
C ARG A 129 -7.76 -16.58 0.62
N VAL A 130 -8.27 -17.69 1.15
CA VAL A 130 -9.56 -17.71 1.85
C VAL A 130 -9.39 -16.93 3.16
N LEU A 131 -10.26 -15.96 3.39
CA LEU A 131 -10.26 -15.19 4.63
C LEU A 131 -10.72 -16.09 5.80
N PRO A 132 -10.00 -16.12 6.93
CA PRO A 132 -10.43 -16.84 8.13
C PRO A 132 -11.84 -16.44 8.59
N THR A 133 -12.60 -17.40 9.12
CA THR A 133 -13.99 -17.19 9.56
C THR A 133 -14.13 -16.28 10.77
N THR A 134 -13.05 -16.05 11.51
CA THR A 134 -12.97 -15.08 12.61
C THR A 134 -12.92 -13.63 12.10
N LEU A 135 -12.69 -13.41 10.81
CA LEU A 135 -12.61 -12.08 10.19
C LEU A 135 -13.84 -11.86 9.30
N THR A 136 -14.33 -10.62 9.25
CA THR A 136 -15.48 -10.27 8.41
C THR A 136 -15.01 -9.62 7.12
N ALA A 137 -15.29 -10.24 5.98
CA ALA A 137 -14.92 -9.68 4.68
C ALA A 137 -15.59 -8.31 4.45
N PHE A 138 -14.83 -7.34 3.94
CA PHE A 138 -15.33 -5.98 3.69
C PHE A 138 -16.55 -5.96 2.75
N SER A 139 -16.55 -6.81 1.72
CA SER A 139 -17.63 -6.90 0.73
C SER A 139 -18.87 -7.67 1.19
N SER A 140 -18.84 -8.30 2.37
CA SER A 140 -20.00 -9.02 2.93
C SER A 140 -21.11 -8.06 3.35
N LYS A 141 -22.35 -8.56 3.50
CA LYS A 141 -23.48 -7.76 4.02
C LYS A 141 -23.12 -7.08 5.35
N ARG A 142 -22.51 -7.83 6.27
CA ARG A 142 -22.07 -7.33 7.58
C ARG A 142 -20.93 -6.32 7.46
N GLY A 143 -19.93 -6.57 6.61
CA GLY A 143 -18.80 -5.66 6.40
C GLY A 143 -19.20 -4.32 5.77
N LYS A 144 -20.19 -4.32 4.87
CA LYS A 144 -20.79 -3.09 4.32
C LYS A 144 -21.57 -2.33 5.39
N GLN A 145 -22.35 -3.04 6.19
CA GLN A 145 -23.10 -2.46 7.31
C GLN A 145 -22.17 -1.74 8.29
N PHE A 146 -21.08 -2.39 8.72
CA PHE A 146 -20.08 -1.78 9.60
C PHE A 146 -19.50 -0.49 9.04
N LEU A 147 -19.23 -0.41 7.74
CA LEU A 147 -18.71 0.82 7.13
C LEU A 147 -19.76 1.94 7.16
N MET A 148 -21.02 1.64 6.83
CA MET A 148 -22.10 2.63 6.84
C MET A 148 -22.35 3.16 8.26
N GLU A 149 -22.38 2.27 9.25
CA GLU A 149 -22.54 2.63 10.66
C GLU A 149 -21.33 3.45 11.18
N ALA A 150 -20.10 3.08 10.79
CA ALA A 150 -18.90 3.85 11.13
C ALA A 150 -18.88 5.26 10.49
N PHE A 151 -19.42 5.42 9.28
CA PHE A 151 -19.60 6.75 8.69
C PHE A 151 -20.62 7.58 9.44
N ALA A 152 -21.77 6.98 9.78
CA ALA A 152 -22.80 7.65 10.58
C ALA A 152 -22.27 8.07 11.96
N GLY A 153 -21.37 7.27 12.55
CA GLY A 153 -20.69 7.56 13.82
C GLY A 153 -19.48 8.50 13.72
N GLY A 154 -19.03 8.85 12.51
CA GLY A 154 -17.85 9.71 12.33
C GLY A 154 -16.49 9.03 12.60
N THR A 155 -16.45 7.70 12.69
CA THR A 155 -15.27 6.88 13.00
C THR A 155 -14.66 6.21 11.75
N ALA A 156 -15.07 6.63 10.56
CA ALA A 156 -14.58 6.14 9.27
C ALA A 156 -13.85 7.21 8.44
N GLU A 157 -13.41 8.30 9.06
CA GLU A 157 -12.92 9.48 8.35
C GLU A 157 -11.60 9.25 7.59
N SER A 158 -10.71 8.42 8.15
CA SER A 158 -9.48 7.99 7.47
C SER A 158 -9.77 7.22 6.18
N TYR A 159 -10.96 6.63 6.03
CA TYR A 159 -11.33 5.82 4.87
C TYR A 159 -11.26 6.62 3.57
N TRP A 160 -11.75 7.86 3.56
CA TRP A 160 -11.79 8.69 2.35
C TRP A 160 -10.39 8.87 1.75
N ASN A 161 -9.49 9.50 2.50
CA ASN A 161 -8.16 9.83 2.02
C ASN A 161 -7.30 8.57 1.77
N LEU A 162 -7.47 7.52 2.58
CA LEU A 162 -6.72 6.28 2.37
C LEU A 162 -7.17 5.54 1.11
N THR A 163 -8.47 5.56 0.78
CA THR A 163 -8.98 4.83 -0.39
C THR A 163 -8.66 5.50 -1.71
N GLU A 164 -8.53 6.83 -1.74
CA GLU A 164 -7.98 7.58 -2.88
C GLU A 164 -6.55 7.14 -3.26
N HIS A 165 -5.84 6.56 -2.30
CA HIS A 165 -4.45 6.11 -2.46
C HIS A 165 -4.28 4.61 -2.29
N PHE A 166 -5.36 3.82 -2.28
CA PHE A 166 -5.26 2.40 -1.99
C PHE A 166 -4.62 1.63 -3.15
N VAL A 167 -3.39 1.16 -2.92
CA VAL A 167 -2.56 0.46 -3.92
C VAL A 167 -2.16 -0.93 -3.44
N ASN A 168 -1.75 -1.77 -4.38
CA ASN A 168 -1.21 -3.10 -4.08
C ASN A 168 0.30 -2.99 -3.85
N GLN A 169 0.84 -3.67 -2.82
CA GLN A 169 2.29 -3.73 -2.63
C GLN A 169 2.98 -4.38 -3.83
N SER A 170 3.98 -3.70 -4.39
CA SER A 170 4.63 -4.16 -5.64
C SER A 170 5.47 -5.43 -5.48
N ASP A 171 5.90 -5.74 -4.25
CA ASP A 171 6.65 -6.94 -3.89
C ASP A 171 6.10 -7.55 -2.58
N PRO A 172 6.11 -8.87 -2.38
CA PRO A 172 5.67 -9.52 -1.14
C PRO A 172 6.28 -8.98 0.16
N ALA A 173 7.51 -8.44 0.13
CA ALA A 173 8.17 -7.86 1.29
C ALA A 173 7.84 -6.37 1.53
N PHE A 174 7.15 -5.71 0.60
CA PHE A 174 7.00 -4.24 0.59
C PHE A 174 5.82 -3.70 1.43
N CYS A 175 5.07 -4.56 2.12
CA CYS A 175 3.86 -4.15 2.85
C CYS A 175 4.03 -2.89 3.72
N GLY A 176 5.15 -2.76 4.44
CA GLY A 176 5.43 -1.57 5.24
C GLY A 176 5.70 -0.31 4.40
N VAL A 177 6.45 -0.43 3.30
CA VAL A 177 6.76 0.69 2.40
C VAL A 177 5.51 1.15 1.66
N THR A 178 4.72 0.22 1.14
CA THR A 178 3.45 0.52 0.47
C THR A 178 2.46 1.17 1.43
N THR A 179 2.35 0.67 2.67
CA THR A 179 1.51 1.27 3.72
C THR A 179 1.92 2.71 4.00
N LEU A 180 3.23 2.97 4.13
CA LEU A 180 3.73 4.32 4.38
C LEU A 180 3.49 5.25 3.19
N LEU A 181 3.68 4.78 1.96
CA LEU A 181 3.36 5.52 0.73
C LEU A 181 1.90 5.98 0.72
N MET A 182 0.97 5.07 1.05
CA MET A 182 -0.46 5.41 1.14
C MET A 182 -0.70 6.52 2.16
N CYS A 183 -0.11 6.40 3.35
CA CYS A 183 -0.27 7.37 4.42
C CYS A 183 0.35 8.73 4.06
N LEU A 184 1.50 8.76 3.37
CA LEU A 184 2.14 9.99 2.94
C LEU A 184 1.28 10.77 1.95
N ASN A 185 0.70 10.09 0.96
CA ASN A 185 -0.24 10.71 0.03
C ASN A 185 -1.52 11.18 0.76
N ALA A 186 -2.11 10.33 1.62
CA ALA A 186 -3.34 10.63 2.36
C ALA A 186 -3.18 11.81 3.35
N LEU A 187 -1.95 12.07 3.80
CA LEU A 187 -1.58 13.23 4.62
C LEU A 187 -1.04 14.40 3.80
N CYS A 188 -1.16 14.34 2.47
CA CYS A 188 -0.69 15.34 1.50
C CYS A 188 0.79 15.75 1.66
N ILE A 189 1.65 14.80 2.04
CA ILE A 189 3.08 15.04 2.14
C ILE A 189 3.69 15.12 0.76
N ASP A 190 4.45 16.20 0.49
CA ASP A 190 5.14 16.39 -0.77
C ASP A 190 6.47 15.61 -0.78
N PRO A 191 6.69 14.68 -1.72
CA PRO A 191 7.95 13.94 -1.81
C PRO A 191 9.14 14.83 -2.18
N ASN A 192 8.90 16.05 -2.67
CA ASN A 192 9.93 16.96 -3.18
C ASN A 192 10.80 16.34 -4.31
N ILE A 193 10.26 15.31 -4.97
CA ILE A 193 10.86 14.58 -6.08
C ILE A 193 9.77 14.39 -7.15
N ARG A 194 10.16 14.48 -8.42
CA ARG A 194 9.24 14.22 -9.54
C ARG A 194 9.17 12.72 -9.81
N TRP A 195 7.97 12.15 -9.68
CA TRP A 195 7.70 10.77 -10.07
C TRP A 195 7.64 10.63 -11.59
N ARG A 196 6.81 11.45 -12.26
CA ARG A 196 6.64 11.45 -13.72
C ARG A 196 6.40 12.86 -14.25
N GLY A 197 7.14 13.26 -15.29
CA GLY A 197 7.00 14.60 -15.87
C GLY A 197 7.24 15.70 -14.83
N GLY A 198 6.27 16.61 -14.67
CA GLY A 198 6.27 17.66 -13.63
C GLY A 198 5.60 17.26 -12.31
N TRP A 199 5.07 16.03 -12.20
CA TRP A 199 4.29 15.59 -11.03
C TRP A 199 5.18 15.15 -9.88
N ARG A 200 4.98 15.79 -8.71
CA ARG A 200 5.50 15.33 -7.42
C ARG A 200 4.40 14.52 -6.75
N PHE A 201 4.62 13.21 -6.61
CA PHE A 201 3.63 12.29 -6.07
C PHE A 201 4.29 10.98 -5.66
N TYR A 202 3.86 10.35 -4.57
CA TYR A 202 4.31 8.99 -4.26
C TYR A 202 3.52 7.98 -5.11
N GLY A 203 3.90 7.86 -6.39
CA GLY A 203 3.23 6.97 -7.35
C GLY A 203 3.78 5.53 -7.40
N SER A 204 4.91 5.27 -6.73
CA SER A 204 5.47 3.93 -6.50
C SER A 204 6.36 3.95 -5.26
N GLU A 205 6.64 2.76 -4.70
CA GLU A 205 7.56 2.63 -3.56
C GLU A 205 8.96 3.17 -3.88
N ASP A 206 9.37 3.14 -5.16
CA ASP A 206 10.67 3.69 -5.60
C ASP A 206 10.80 5.18 -5.30
N VAL A 207 9.72 5.98 -5.37
CA VAL A 207 9.77 7.41 -5.03
C VAL A 207 10.08 7.60 -3.54
N LEU A 208 9.54 6.74 -2.69
CA LEU A 208 9.79 6.76 -1.25
C LEU A 208 11.24 6.35 -0.94
N LEU A 209 11.79 5.40 -1.71
CA LEU A 209 13.12 4.82 -1.50
C LEU A 209 14.25 5.55 -2.24
N ASP A 210 13.97 6.36 -3.26
CA ASP A 210 14.95 7.04 -4.15
C ASP A 210 16.08 7.73 -3.38
N ARG A 211 15.74 8.40 -2.27
CA ARG A 211 16.69 9.14 -1.41
C ARG A 211 16.63 8.69 0.04
N CYS A 212 16.39 7.40 0.24
CA CYS A 212 16.31 6.82 1.57
C CYS A 212 17.52 5.96 1.93
N CYS A 213 17.66 5.66 3.22
CA CYS A 213 18.72 4.83 3.78
C CYS A 213 18.53 3.33 3.52
N PHE A 214 17.54 2.94 2.71
CA PHE A 214 17.25 1.55 2.43
C PHE A 214 17.12 1.35 0.93
N SER A 215 17.89 0.40 0.39
CA SER A 215 17.70 -0.04 -0.99
C SER A 215 16.45 -0.91 -1.11
N ALA A 216 15.82 -0.88 -2.29
CA ALA A 216 14.71 -1.77 -2.61
C ALA A 216 15.11 -3.25 -2.43
N GLU A 217 16.35 -3.61 -2.79
CA GLU A 217 16.85 -4.98 -2.67
C GLU A 217 17.00 -5.45 -1.22
N ARG A 218 17.51 -4.59 -0.33
CA ARG A 218 17.54 -4.88 1.11
C ARG A 218 16.14 -5.21 1.63
N ILE A 219 15.16 -4.41 1.23
CA ILE A 219 13.76 -4.59 1.66
C ILE A 219 13.15 -5.85 1.05
N ARG A 220 13.42 -6.19 -0.22
CA ARG A 220 12.94 -7.45 -0.83
C ARG A 220 13.40 -8.67 -0.04
N ARG A 221 14.64 -8.63 0.47
CA ARG A 221 15.27 -9.74 1.16
C ARG A 221 14.93 -9.83 2.65
N LYS A 222 14.77 -8.69 3.33
CA LYS A 222 14.60 -8.65 4.80
C LYS A 222 13.26 -8.09 5.27
N GLY A 223 12.50 -7.44 4.39
CA GLY A 223 11.37 -6.59 4.78
C GLY A 223 11.84 -5.36 5.56
N ILE A 224 10.92 -4.80 6.37
CA ILE A 224 11.23 -3.73 7.32
C ILE A 224 10.62 -4.03 8.69
N VAL A 225 11.30 -3.60 9.75
CA VAL A 225 10.78 -3.67 11.12
C VAL A 225 10.05 -2.37 11.50
N MET A 226 9.41 -2.32 12.66
CA MET A 226 8.66 -1.12 13.09
C MET A 226 9.55 0.13 13.27
N GLU A 227 10.78 -0.07 13.73
CA GLU A 227 11.80 0.98 13.83
C GLU A 227 12.15 1.55 12.44
N ASP A 228 12.31 0.69 11.43
CA ASP A 228 12.56 1.10 10.04
C ASP A 228 11.37 1.87 9.47
N PHE A 229 10.14 1.41 9.70
CA PHE A 229 8.92 2.13 9.30
C PHE A 229 8.89 3.54 9.89
N THR A 230 9.25 3.68 11.17
CA THR A 230 9.32 4.99 11.85
C THR A 230 10.40 5.88 11.26
N ARG A 231 11.59 5.32 10.99
CA ARG A 231 12.70 6.04 10.36
C ARG A 231 12.29 6.55 8.98
N LEU A 232 11.77 5.67 8.13
CA LEU A 232 11.27 6.01 6.79
C LEU A 232 10.27 7.17 6.86
N GLY A 233 9.24 7.05 7.69
CA GLY A 233 8.20 8.08 7.78
C GLY A 233 8.71 9.42 8.32
N ARG A 234 9.60 9.40 9.31
CA ARG A 234 10.23 10.62 9.83
C ARG A 234 11.17 11.29 8.81
N CYS A 235 11.89 10.51 8.00
CA CYS A 235 12.70 11.05 6.90
C CYS A 235 11.85 11.82 5.88
N HIS A 236 10.60 11.39 5.66
CA HIS A 236 9.62 12.08 4.82
C HIS A 236 8.82 13.17 5.56
N GLY A 237 9.18 13.48 6.82
CA GLY A 237 8.63 14.61 7.57
C GLY A 237 7.39 14.31 8.41
N LEU A 238 6.97 13.04 8.55
CA LEU A 238 5.85 12.68 9.41
C LEU A 238 6.21 12.78 10.89
N THR A 239 5.19 13.15 11.69
CA THR A 239 5.19 12.92 13.14
C THR A 239 4.63 11.52 13.38
N ILE A 240 5.42 10.67 14.05
CA ILE A 240 5.06 9.27 14.32
C ILE A 240 5.23 8.98 15.80
N ASP A 241 4.13 8.55 16.43
CA ASP A 241 4.12 7.93 17.74
C ASP A 241 4.00 6.41 17.58
N LEU A 242 5.07 5.69 17.91
CA LEU A 242 5.15 4.22 17.85
C LEU A 242 4.79 3.67 19.23
N LYS A 243 3.81 2.78 19.27
CA LYS A 243 3.41 2.06 20.48
C LYS A 243 3.46 0.56 20.26
N ARG A 244 3.72 -0.17 21.35
CA ARG A 244 3.71 -1.64 21.39
C ARG A 244 2.79 -2.08 22.53
N PRO A 245 2.18 -3.27 22.46
CA PRO A 245 1.45 -3.83 23.58
C PRO A 245 2.33 -3.94 24.82
N THR A 246 1.78 -3.60 25.97
CA THR A 246 2.45 -3.80 27.26
C THR A 246 2.41 -5.29 27.62
N THR A 247 3.58 -5.94 27.69
CA THR A 247 3.71 -7.26 28.34
C THR A 247 3.68 -7.05 29.85
N SER A 248 2.63 -7.53 30.53
CA SER A 248 2.57 -7.54 32.00
C SER A 248 3.66 -8.46 32.55
N SER A 249 4.79 -7.89 32.95
CA SER A 249 5.87 -8.64 33.61
C SER A 249 5.64 -8.83 35.12
N ASN A 250 4.58 -8.26 35.70
CA ASN A 250 4.30 -8.40 37.13
C ASN A 250 2.86 -8.88 37.38
N ASN A 251 2.78 -10.01 38.09
CA ASN A 251 1.58 -10.65 38.61
C ASN A 251 0.75 -9.69 39.47
N ASN A 252 -0.17 -8.94 38.86
CA ASN A 252 -1.39 -8.47 39.52
C ASN A 252 -2.51 -8.46 38.48
N HIS A 253 -3.43 -9.39 38.68
CA HIS A 253 -4.60 -9.67 37.86
C HIS A 253 -5.42 -8.40 37.55
N THR A 254 -5.82 -8.25 36.28
CA THR A 254 -7.01 -7.50 35.76
C THR A 254 -6.93 -6.04 35.27
N SER A 255 -5.85 -5.26 35.43
CA SER A 255 -5.87 -3.83 35.00
C SER A 255 -5.11 -3.46 33.71
N TYR A 256 -4.41 -4.41 33.05
CA TYR A 256 -3.33 -4.09 32.10
C TYR A 256 -3.59 -4.24 30.58
N SER A 257 -4.85 -4.29 30.10
CA SER A 257 -5.13 -4.27 28.64
C SER A 257 -6.03 -3.13 28.16
N HIS A 258 -6.73 -2.44 29.07
CA HIS A 258 -7.73 -1.45 28.68
C HIS A 258 -7.09 -0.15 28.15
N SER A 259 -6.01 0.34 28.75
CA SER A 259 -5.40 1.61 28.34
C SER A 259 -4.82 1.55 26.91
N SER A 260 -4.11 0.48 26.58
CA SER A 260 -3.49 0.32 25.26
C SER A 260 -4.50 0.07 24.13
N GLN A 261 -5.60 -0.66 24.41
CA GLN A 261 -6.68 -0.76 23.43
C GLN A 261 -7.50 0.54 23.36
N SER A 262 -7.64 1.27 24.47
CA SER A 262 -8.28 2.59 24.46
C SER A 262 -7.51 3.60 23.63
N ASP A 263 -6.18 3.48 23.53
CA ASP A 263 -5.38 4.30 22.61
C ASP A 263 -5.79 4.07 21.15
N ILE A 264 -6.00 2.81 20.74
CA ILE A 264 -6.42 2.45 19.37
C ILE A 264 -7.79 3.06 19.09
N ARG A 265 -8.75 2.89 20.01
CA ARG A 265 -10.10 3.46 19.88
C ARG A 265 -10.06 4.99 19.84
N SER A 266 -9.25 5.61 20.69
CA SER A 266 -9.08 7.06 20.78
C SER A 266 -8.52 7.64 19.48
N ILE A 267 -7.50 7.02 18.87
CA ILE A 267 -6.95 7.46 17.58
C ILE A 267 -8.03 7.40 16.49
N LEU A 268 -8.82 6.33 16.45
CA LEU A 268 -9.84 6.14 15.42
C LEU A 268 -11.08 7.01 15.63
N SER A 269 -11.31 7.47 16.86
CA SER A 269 -12.42 8.37 17.22
C SER A 269 -12.01 9.85 17.26
N ASP A 270 -10.74 10.16 17.00
CA ASP A 270 -10.22 11.54 16.98
C ASP A 270 -10.73 12.27 15.72
N THR A 271 -11.83 13.00 15.88
CA THR A 271 -12.49 13.75 14.80
C THR A 271 -12.08 15.22 14.73
N ILE A 272 -11.25 15.71 15.65
CA ILE A 272 -11.13 17.14 15.96
C ILE A 272 -10.01 17.85 15.18
N SER A 273 -9.02 17.12 14.65
CA SER A 273 -7.90 17.77 13.93
C SER A 273 -8.20 18.00 12.45
N LYS A 274 -7.74 19.16 11.93
CA LYS A 274 -7.74 19.48 10.48
C LYS A 274 -7.03 18.44 9.62
N HIS A 275 -6.08 17.71 10.22
CA HIS A 275 -5.43 16.54 9.64
C HIS A 275 -5.56 15.39 10.63
N LYS A 276 -6.55 14.53 10.40
CA LYS A 276 -6.82 13.40 11.28
C LYS A 276 -5.62 12.46 11.31
N PRO A 277 -5.21 11.98 12.49
CA PRO A 277 -4.14 11.02 12.56
C PRO A 277 -4.54 9.74 11.84
N ILE A 278 -3.60 9.14 11.12
CA ILE A 278 -3.80 7.82 10.52
C ILE A 278 -3.27 6.76 11.47
N LEU A 279 -4.09 5.74 11.75
CA LEU A 279 -3.64 4.55 12.45
C LEU A 279 -3.05 3.55 11.46
N VAL A 280 -1.81 3.11 11.72
CA VAL A 280 -1.19 1.99 11.04
C VAL A 280 -0.88 0.90 12.05
N VAL A 281 -1.05 -0.35 11.65
CA VAL A 281 -0.76 -1.51 12.50
C VAL A 281 0.34 -2.38 11.88
N SER A 282 1.20 -2.91 12.74
CA SER A 282 2.13 -4.00 12.47
C SER A 282 1.70 -5.20 13.29
N PHE A 283 1.32 -6.30 12.64
CA PHE A 283 0.71 -7.45 13.30
C PHE A 283 1.17 -8.78 12.73
N SER A 284 0.99 -9.87 13.48
CA SER A 284 1.21 -11.24 12.97
C SER A 284 -0.05 -11.74 12.27
N ARG A 285 0.08 -12.08 10.99
CA ARG A 285 -0.99 -12.77 10.25
C ARG A 285 -1.34 -14.12 10.86
N THR A 286 -0.35 -14.86 11.37
CA THR A 286 -0.56 -16.16 12.01
C THR A 286 -1.51 -16.08 13.19
N ALA A 287 -1.37 -15.04 14.02
CA ALA A 287 -2.26 -14.81 15.17
C ALA A 287 -3.71 -14.50 14.76
N LEU A 288 -3.92 -13.96 13.55
CA LEU A 288 -5.25 -13.78 12.94
C LEU A 288 -5.67 -14.96 12.04
N HIS A 289 -4.98 -16.09 12.15
CA HIS A 289 -5.18 -17.30 11.34
C HIS A 289 -5.01 -17.10 9.82
N GLN A 290 -4.32 -16.04 9.41
CA GLN A 290 -4.02 -15.75 8.01
C GLN A 290 -2.69 -16.37 7.58
N THR A 291 -2.56 -16.70 6.29
CA THR A 291 -1.28 -17.16 5.71
C THR A 291 -0.20 -16.06 5.65
N GLY A 292 0.96 -16.38 6.22
CA GLY A 292 2.14 -15.51 6.32
C GLY A 292 2.37 -15.10 7.78
N ASP A 293 3.38 -14.27 8.03
CA ASP A 293 3.64 -13.75 9.38
C ASP A 293 3.51 -12.23 9.43
N GLY A 294 4.57 -11.49 9.79
CA GLY A 294 4.52 -10.05 10.02
C GLY A 294 3.96 -9.27 8.84
N HIS A 295 3.08 -8.30 9.11
CA HIS A 295 2.45 -7.47 8.10
C HIS A 295 2.16 -6.06 8.61
N PHE A 296 2.15 -5.09 7.69
CA PHE A 296 1.78 -3.71 7.93
C PHE A 296 0.59 -3.34 7.06
N SER A 297 -0.37 -2.58 7.60
CA SER A 297 -1.46 -1.97 6.83
C SER A 297 -2.09 -0.80 7.59
N PRO A 298 -2.67 0.19 6.88
CA PRO A 298 -3.44 1.25 7.51
C PRO A 298 -4.84 0.76 7.91
N VAL A 299 -5.41 1.42 8.92
CA VAL A 299 -6.79 1.20 9.37
C VAL A 299 -7.67 2.33 8.82
N GLY A 300 -8.73 1.95 8.10
CA GLY A 300 -9.61 2.90 7.42
C GLY A 300 -10.80 3.36 8.26
N ALA A 301 -11.33 2.49 9.13
CA ALA A 301 -12.54 2.77 9.89
C ALA A 301 -12.60 1.97 11.19
N TYR A 302 -13.41 2.45 12.14
CA TYR A 302 -13.75 1.77 13.38
C TYR A 302 -15.27 1.66 13.52
N HIS A 303 -15.77 0.48 13.83
CA HIS A 303 -17.18 0.25 14.09
C HIS A 303 -17.40 -0.05 15.58
N GLU A 304 -17.91 0.95 16.30
CA GLU A 304 -17.98 1.00 17.77
C GLU A 304 -18.80 -0.15 18.36
N ASP A 305 -20.03 -0.38 17.87
CA ASP A 305 -20.95 -1.37 18.44
C ASP A 305 -20.41 -2.80 18.42
N SER A 306 -19.62 -3.13 17.40
CA SER A 306 -18.96 -4.45 17.29
C SER A 306 -17.54 -4.48 17.84
N ASP A 307 -16.99 -3.33 18.21
CA ASP A 307 -15.59 -3.12 18.54
C ASP A 307 -14.63 -3.71 17.48
N THR A 308 -14.89 -3.42 16.19
CA THR A 308 -14.07 -3.92 15.06
C THR A 308 -13.49 -2.79 14.23
N VAL A 309 -12.37 -3.04 13.57
CA VAL A 309 -11.69 -2.08 12.69
C VAL A 309 -11.49 -2.63 11.29
N LEU A 310 -11.56 -1.74 10.30
CA LEU A 310 -11.34 -2.06 8.89
C LEU A 310 -9.85 -1.95 8.54
N VAL A 311 -9.20 -3.08 8.29
CA VAL A 311 -7.82 -3.14 7.81
C VAL A 311 -7.83 -3.04 6.28
N LEU A 312 -7.17 -2.02 5.73
CA LEU A 312 -6.99 -1.85 4.30
C LEU A 312 -5.73 -2.61 3.85
N ASP A 313 -5.84 -3.94 3.77
CA ASP A 313 -4.72 -4.85 3.49
C ASP A 313 -4.03 -4.52 2.15
N VAL A 314 -2.76 -4.07 2.22
CA VAL A 314 -1.97 -3.67 1.04
C VAL A 314 -1.50 -4.87 0.21
N ALA A 315 -1.54 -6.09 0.77
CA ALA A 315 -1.33 -7.33 0.03
C ALA A 315 -2.62 -7.74 -0.71
N ARG A 316 -3.12 -6.87 -1.59
CA ARG A 316 -4.42 -7.01 -2.28
C ARG A 316 -4.50 -8.26 -3.17
N PHE A 317 -3.35 -8.77 -3.62
CA PHE A 317 -3.25 -10.06 -4.31
C PHE A 317 -3.54 -11.27 -3.39
N LYS A 318 -3.47 -11.09 -2.07
CA LYS A 318 -3.66 -12.14 -1.05
C LYS A 318 -5.05 -12.03 -0.39
N TYR A 319 -5.36 -10.89 0.22
CA TYR A 319 -6.65 -10.63 0.86
C TYR A 319 -7.22 -9.29 0.41
N ALA A 320 -8.54 -9.22 0.27
CA ALA A 320 -9.26 -7.95 0.21
C ALA A 320 -9.28 -7.31 1.61
N PRO A 321 -9.68 -6.02 1.76
CA PRO A 321 -9.93 -5.45 3.07
C PRO A 321 -10.89 -6.30 3.91
N TYR A 322 -10.71 -6.26 5.22
CA TYR A 322 -11.50 -7.04 6.17
C TYR A 322 -11.62 -6.31 7.51
N TRP A 323 -12.66 -6.68 8.24
CA TRP A 323 -12.89 -6.26 9.61
C TRP A 323 -12.34 -7.30 10.58
N VAL A 324 -11.68 -6.81 11.63
CA VAL A 324 -11.12 -7.60 12.73
C VAL A 324 -11.50 -6.95 14.06
N SER A 325 -11.75 -7.73 15.11
CA SER A 325 -12.01 -7.18 16.43
C SER A 325 -10.78 -6.45 16.98
N VAL A 326 -10.98 -5.35 17.70
CA VAL A 326 -9.87 -4.63 18.37
C VAL A 326 -9.09 -5.56 19.32
N PRO A 327 -9.73 -6.45 20.11
CA PRO A 327 -9.02 -7.44 20.92
C PRO A 327 -8.14 -8.39 20.10
N ASP A 328 -8.64 -8.98 19.02
CA ASP A 328 -7.86 -9.92 18.19
C ASP A 328 -6.70 -9.21 17.48
N LEU A 329 -6.95 -8.00 16.99
CA LEU A 329 -5.90 -7.18 16.41
C LEU A 329 -4.83 -6.85 17.46
N TYR A 330 -5.22 -6.47 18.67
CA TYR A 330 -4.28 -6.20 19.77
C TYR A 330 -3.43 -7.43 20.12
N MET A 331 -4.05 -8.60 20.24
CA MET A 331 -3.35 -9.86 20.49
C MET A 331 -2.36 -10.18 19.37
N SER A 332 -2.76 -9.99 18.11
CA SER A 332 -1.86 -10.21 16.96
C SER A 332 -0.64 -9.28 16.93
N MET A 333 -0.70 -8.14 17.62
CA MET A 333 0.41 -7.22 17.80
C MET A 333 1.33 -7.60 18.97
N GLN A 334 0.89 -8.45 19.90
CA GLN A 334 1.73 -8.91 21.01
C GLN A 334 2.81 -9.90 20.54
N GLU A 335 2.57 -10.58 19.42
CA GLU A 335 3.53 -11.49 18.82
C GLU A 335 4.85 -10.80 18.49
N LYS A 336 5.95 -11.44 18.90
CA LYS A 336 7.29 -10.88 18.71
C LYS A 336 7.72 -10.96 17.25
N ASP A 337 8.34 -9.90 16.77
CA ASP A 337 9.04 -9.88 15.50
C ASP A 337 10.31 -10.74 15.59
N CYS A 338 10.55 -11.57 14.58
CA CYS A 338 11.64 -12.55 14.61
C CYS A 338 13.03 -11.91 14.50
N VAL A 339 13.14 -10.70 13.95
CA VAL A 339 14.40 -9.93 13.82
C VAL A 339 14.68 -9.18 15.11
N THR A 340 13.72 -8.38 15.59
CA THR A 340 13.94 -7.50 16.75
C THR A 340 13.73 -8.18 18.10
N LYS A 341 13.03 -9.33 18.13
CA LYS A 341 12.55 -10.02 19.34
C LYS A 341 11.63 -9.17 20.23
N LYS A 342 11.15 -8.02 19.74
CA LYS A 342 10.17 -7.17 20.42
C LYS A 342 8.75 -7.47 19.92
N PRO A 343 7.70 -7.30 20.74
CA PRO A 343 6.31 -7.35 20.27
C PRO A 343 6.12 -6.42 19.09
N ARG A 344 5.20 -6.70 18.15
CA ARG A 344 4.79 -5.72 17.13
C ARG A 344 3.95 -4.59 17.77
N GLY A 345 3.04 -3.94 17.04
CA GLY A 345 2.34 -2.77 17.58
C GLY A 345 1.71 -1.85 16.54
N TRP A 346 1.48 -0.60 16.91
CA TRP A 346 0.76 0.37 16.09
C TRP A 346 1.44 1.73 16.08
N PHE A 347 1.01 2.55 15.13
CA PHE A 347 1.55 3.88 14.89
C PHE A 347 0.40 4.87 14.78
N ARG A 348 0.54 6.02 15.44
CA ARG A 348 -0.25 7.22 15.15
C ARG A 348 0.59 8.11 14.23
N LEU A 349 0.18 8.25 12.98
CA LEU A 349 0.85 9.11 12.00
C LEU A 349 0.11 10.44 11.91
N SER A 350 0.86 11.53 11.86
CA SER A 350 0.30 12.87 11.65
C SER A 350 1.27 13.70 10.79
N PRO A 351 0.77 14.68 10.03
CA PRO A 351 1.65 15.60 9.34
C PRO A 351 2.40 16.48 10.37
N PRO A 352 3.48 17.18 9.98
CA PRO A 352 4.18 18.08 10.88
C PRO A 352 3.26 19.24 11.33
N LYS A 353 3.51 19.81 12.52
CA LYS A 353 2.63 20.78 13.20
C LYS A 353 2.16 21.97 12.35
N TYR A 354 2.98 22.42 11.39
CA TYR A 354 2.70 23.56 10.52
C TYR A 354 2.48 23.15 9.06
N HIS A 355 2.06 21.91 8.83
CA HIS A 355 1.69 21.45 7.50
C HIS A 355 0.39 22.12 7.07
N GLU A 356 0.41 22.75 5.90
CA GLU A 356 -0.80 23.24 5.23
C GLU A 356 -1.08 22.26 4.10
N CYS A 357 -2.10 21.40 4.25
CA CYS A 357 -2.58 20.64 3.10
C CYS A 357 -3.19 21.58 2.06
N LEU A 358 -3.09 21.20 0.80
CA LEU A 358 -4.00 21.71 -0.21
C LEU A 358 -5.41 21.29 0.20
N HIS A 359 -6.22 22.24 0.68
CA HIS A 359 -7.66 22.02 0.73
C HIS A 359 -8.13 21.91 -0.72
N ASP A 360 -8.75 20.80 -1.07
CA ASP A 360 -9.36 20.52 -2.37
C ASP A 360 -10.34 21.61 -2.82
N ASP A 361 -11.12 22.17 -1.89
CA ASP A 361 -12.17 23.12 -2.28
C ASP A 361 -11.65 24.51 -2.68
N HIS A 362 -10.53 24.97 -2.10
CA HIS A 362 -10.02 26.36 -2.29
C HIS A 362 -8.49 26.52 -2.25
N GLY A 363 -7.73 25.43 -2.37
CA GLY A 363 -6.28 25.42 -2.27
C GLY A 363 -5.57 26.09 -3.46
N GLN A 364 -4.39 26.66 -3.22
CA GLN A 364 -3.51 27.13 -4.28
C GLN A 364 -2.50 26.07 -4.66
N GLU A 365 -2.38 25.73 -5.94
CA GLU A 365 -1.39 24.78 -6.42
C GLU A 365 0.03 25.10 -5.95
N ASN A 366 0.68 24.13 -5.31
CA ASN A 366 2.06 24.26 -4.86
C ASN A 366 3.06 24.02 -6.01
N ARG A 367 3.10 24.94 -6.98
CA ARG A 367 4.02 24.87 -8.13
C ARG A 367 5.44 25.22 -7.73
N LEU A 368 6.41 24.38 -8.09
CA LEU A 368 7.85 24.67 -8.00
C LEU A 368 8.49 24.57 -9.39
N PRO A 369 9.52 25.38 -9.70
CA PRO A 369 10.26 25.24 -10.95
C PRO A 369 10.97 23.89 -11.03
N VAL A 370 10.96 23.30 -12.22
CA VAL A 370 11.39 21.91 -12.46
C VAL A 370 12.88 21.70 -12.20
N GLU A 371 13.69 22.74 -12.39
CA GLU A 371 15.13 22.76 -12.18
C GLU A 371 15.54 22.60 -10.70
N PHE A 372 14.62 22.85 -9.76
CA PHE A 372 14.87 22.69 -8.33
C PHE A 372 14.28 21.40 -7.76
N VAL A 373 13.52 20.64 -8.54
CA VAL A 373 12.89 19.41 -8.11
C VAL A 373 13.47 18.25 -8.93
N PRO A 374 14.33 17.40 -8.37
CA PRO A 374 14.95 16.31 -9.09
C PRO A 374 13.88 15.32 -9.54
N LYS A 375 14.14 14.67 -10.69
CA LYS A 375 13.38 13.49 -11.08
C LYS A 375 13.88 12.28 -10.29
N MET A 376 12.99 11.34 -10.02
CA MET A 376 13.36 10.01 -9.53
C MET A 376 14.46 9.41 -10.41
N GLY A 377 15.55 8.94 -9.79
CA GLY A 377 16.74 8.41 -10.45
C GLY A 377 17.77 9.44 -10.94
N GLU A 378 17.54 10.75 -10.82
CA GLU A 378 18.56 11.77 -11.13
C GLU A 378 19.58 11.91 -9.97
N PRO A 379 20.90 11.96 -10.25
CA PRO A 379 21.95 12.02 -9.23
C PRO A 379 21.89 13.27 -8.33
N ASP A 380 22.55 13.17 -7.18
CA ASP A 380 22.39 13.97 -5.94
C ASP A 380 22.56 15.49 -6.05
N LEU A 381 21.51 16.18 -6.48
CA LEU A 381 21.14 17.42 -5.79
C LEU A 381 20.26 17.03 -4.62
N CYS A 382 20.72 17.24 -3.37
CA CYS A 382 19.85 17.14 -2.21
C CYS A 382 18.74 18.20 -2.37
N PRO A 383 17.50 17.79 -2.73
CA PRO A 383 16.46 18.76 -3.06
C PRO A 383 16.06 19.54 -1.83
N LEU A 384 16.16 18.91 -0.65
CA LEU A 384 15.83 19.55 0.61
C LEU A 384 16.69 20.79 0.88
N GLY A 385 17.96 20.82 0.44
CA GLY A 385 18.81 22.00 0.61
C GLY A 385 18.34 23.19 -0.22
N ALA A 386 18.34 23.04 -1.54
CA ALA A 386 17.93 24.11 -2.45
C ALA A 386 16.43 24.45 -2.33
N ILE A 387 15.55 23.46 -2.17
CA ILE A 387 14.10 23.69 -2.03
C ILE A 387 13.79 24.36 -0.69
N LYS A 388 14.36 23.90 0.45
CA LYS A 388 14.14 24.60 1.72
C LYS A 388 14.77 25.99 1.68
N VAL A 389 15.95 26.19 1.10
CA VAL A 389 16.51 27.55 1.02
C VAL A 389 15.65 28.45 0.13
N HIS A 390 15.29 28.05 -1.08
CA HIS A 390 14.60 28.94 -2.03
C HIS A 390 13.08 29.04 -1.85
N PHE A 391 12.43 28.03 -1.27
CA PHE A 391 10.97 27.94 -1.17
C PHE A 391 10.46 27.77 0.26
N CYS A 392 11.33 27.74 1.28
CA CYS A 392 10.86 27.82 2.66
C CYS A 392 10.14 29.16 2.89
N LYS A 393 8.93 29.07 3.45
CA LYS A 393 8.11 30.23 3.82
C LYS A 393 8.82 31.17 4.82
N GLY A 394 9.81 30.68 5.54
CA GLY A 394 10.65 31.46 6.46
C GLY A 394 11.86 32.17 5.84
N ASN A 395 12.15 31.99 4.55
CA ASN A 395 13.22 32.74 3.88
C ASN A 395 12.71 34.13 3.40
N PRO A 396 13.21 35.25 3.96
CA PRO A 396 12.79 36.60 3.56
C PRO A 396 13.13 36.96 2.09
N ASP A 397 14.10 36.30 1.46
CA ASP A 397 14.42 36.53 0.04
C ASP A 397 13.46 35.79 -0.92
N ALA A 398 12.91 34.66 -0.49
CA ALA A 398 11.92 33.88 -1.26
C ALA A 398 10.56 34.59 -1.37
N THR A 399 10.17 35.34 -0.34
CA THR A 399 8.94 36.15 -0.34
C THR A 399 9.06 37.40 -1.22
N ARG A 400 10.28 37.95 -1.39
CA ARG A 400 10.56 39.07 -2.31
C ARG A 400 10.44 38.67 -3.79
N SER A 401 10.88 37.47 -4.17
CA SER A 401 10.79 36.99 -5.57
C SER A 401 9.34 36.70 -5.98
N ARG A 402 8.52 36.15 -5.07
CA ARG A 402 7.07 35.93 -5.28
C ARG A 402 6.29 37.23 -5.52
N ARG A 403 6.65 38.32 -4.85
CA ARG A 403 6.04 39.65 -5.09
C ARG A 403 6.43 40.25 -6.45
N LYS A 404 7.69 40.10 -6.89
CA LYS A 404 8.16 40.63 -8.18
C LYS A 404 7.58 39.91 -9.42
N ARG A 405 7.23 38.63 -9.32
CA ARG A 405 6.60 37.89 -10.44
C ARG A 405 5.09 38.12 -10.57
N ARG A 406 4.40 38.51 -9.49
CA ARG A 406 2.99 38.94 -9.57
C ARG A 406 2.81 40.28 -10.29
N SER A 407 3.82 41.14 -10.29
CA SER A 407 3.80 42.43 -10.99
C SER A 407 4.16 42.36 -12.49
N SER A 408 4.51 41.18 -13.01
CA SER A 408 4.87 40.98 -14.43
C SER A 408 3.85 40.16 -15.22
N ILE A 409 2.69 39.85 -14.62
CA ILE A 409 1.56 39.13 -15.25
C ILE A 409 0.25 39.93 -15.02
N LEU A 410 0.35 41.26 -14.93
CA LEU A 410 -0.78 42.18 -15.05
C LEU A 410 -0.48 43.19 -16.15
#